data_AF-H9GFZ0-F1
#
_entry.id   AF-H9GFZ0-F1
#
_cell.length_a   1.000
_cell.length_b   1.000
_cell.length_c   1.000
_cell.angle_alpha   90.00
_cell.angle_beta   90.00
_cell.angle_gamma   90.00
#
_symmetry.space_group_name_H-M   'P 1'
#
loop_
_entity.id
_entity.type
_entity.pdbx_description
1 polymer ?
#
loop_
_entity_poly.entity_id
_entity_poly.type
_entity_poly.pdbx_seq_one_letter_code
_entity_poly.pdbx_strand_id
1 'polypeptide(L)'
;MAIAQAQECGHRDSSGCENVALKNLENSRQRREEEEAEEGSGTLLFETLSDWEKELQRMGADGWRVSPANERFDMSTSLPKYLWVPGRFLDNELKRTFVHFNERRIPRLCWRHPSGSSLLRSASFHPDSDPEKEDMRSVERLMLAGHSQCIVVDVASDLPNLPEIQQSYARLWTLCLGLAGERRSICIILLLSRGWMTICLEGFDCAFPAWQKYYIIIKQRLDDHLSGGL
;
A
#
# COMPACT_ATOMS: atom_id res chain seq x y z
N MET A 1 -77.61 42.03 -7.90
CA MET A 1 -76.77 42.73 -6.92
C MET A 1 -76.17 41.70 -5.99
N ALA A 2 -74.85 41.55 -6.00
CA ALA A 2 -74.12 40.59 -5.19
C ALA A 2 -73.57 41.30 -3.93
N ILE A 3 -73.67 40.66 -2.77
CA ILE A 3 -73.02 41.10 -1.53
C ILE A 3 -71.92 40.07 -1.24
N ALA A 4 -70.67 40.53 -1.22
CA ALA A 4 -69.52 39.75 -0.78
C ALA A 4 -69.27 40.04 0.71
N GLN A 5 -69.14 38.98 1.51
CA GLN A 5 -68.56 39.04 2.86
C GLN A 5 -67.13 38.53 2.80
N ALA A 6 -66.19 39.34 3.30
CA ALA A 6 -64.79 38.97 3.45
C ALA A 6 -64.60 38.22 4.78
N GLN A 7 -63.89 37.09 4.76
CA GLN A 7 -63.37 36.41 5.94
C GLN A 7 -61.91 36.83 6.16
N GLU A 8 -61.61 37.27 7.39
CA GLU A 8 -60.26 37.56 7.87
C GLU A 8 -59.38 36.29 7.87
N CYS A 9 -58.16 36.41 7.34
CA CYS A 9 -57.14 35.37 7.39
C CYS A 9 -56.21 35.62 8.58
N GLY A 10 -56.12 34.65 9.48
CA GLY A 10 -55.36 34.72 10.73
C GLY A 10 -53.84 34.74 10.54
N HIS A 11 -53.20 35.57 11.36
CA HIS A 11 -51.76 35.69 11.57
C HIS A 11 -51.19 34.34 12.08
N ARG A 12 -50.23 33.74 11.36
CA ARG A 12 -49.43 32.60 11.84
C ARG A 12 -48.04 33.11 12.22
N ASP A 13 -47.66 32.84 13.47
CA ASP A 13 -46.40 33.22 14.09
C ASP A 13 -45.19 32.64 13.33
N SER A 14 -44.39 33.54 12.75
CA SER A 14 -43.16 33.22 11.99
C SER A 14 -41.95 32.87 12.87
N SER A 15 -42.03 33.08 14.19
CA SER A 15 -40.88 32.99 15.10
C SER A 15 -40.54 31.55 15.54
N GLY A 16 -41.48 30.62 15.49
CA GLY A 16 -41.25 29.22 15.88
C GLY A 16 -40.45 28.41 14.86
N CYS A 17 -40.61 28.72 13.57
CA CYS A 17 -39.98 27.95 12.48
C CYS A 17 -38.49 28.27 12.33
N GLU A 18 -38.11 29.55 12.45
CA GLU A 18 -36.71 29.99 12.34
C GLU A 18 -35.82 29.39 13.45
N ASN A 19 -36.35 29.28 14.67
CA ASN A 19 -35.63 28.70 15.80
C ASN A 19 -35.35 27.19 15.64
N VAL A 20 -36.26 26.46 14.97
CA VAL A 20 -36.09 25.03 14.71
C VAL A 20 -35.09 24.80 13.57
N ALA A 21 -35.14 25.63 12.53
CA ALA A 21 -34.21 25.53 11.40
C ALA A 21 -32.76 25.78 11.83
N LEU A 22 -32.52 26.78 12.68
CA LEU A 22 -31.18 27.10 13.20
C LEU A 22 -30.65 25.97 14.11
N LYS A 23 -31.48 25.41 14.98
CA LYS A 23 -31.10 24.25 15.81
C LYS A 23 -30.75 23.02 14.99
N ASN A 24 -31.47 22.77 13.90
CA ASN A 24 -31.15 21.65 13.01
C ASN A 24 -29.83 21.85 12.26
N LEU A 25 -29.49 23.10 11.92
CA LEU A 25 -28.22 23.46 11.30
C LEU A 25 -27.05 23.33 12.30
N GLU A 26 -27.24 23.75 13.55
CA GLU A 26 -26.26 23.60 14.62
C GLU A 26 -26.00 22.12 14.94
N ASN A 27 -27.06 21.32 15.07
CA ASN A 27 -26.95 19.89 15.33
C ASN A 27 -26.29 19.13 14.17
N SER A 28 -26.47 19.58 12.92
CA SER A 28 -25.81 18.98 11.76
C SER A 28 -24.35 19.40 11.63
N ARG A 29 -23.98 20.59 12.11
CA ARG A 29 -22.57 20.97 12.30
C ARG A 29 -21.90 20.16 13.40
N GLN A 30 -22.52 20.06 14.57
CA GLN A 30 -21.98 19.28 15.69
C GLN A 30 -21.82 17.80 15.34
N ARG A 31 -22.76 17.19 14.61
CA ARG A 31 -22.58 15.81 14.12
C ARG A 31 -21.40 15.66 13.16
N ARG A 32 -21.17 16.63 12.27
CA ARG A 32 -19.99 16.62 11.38
C ARG A 32 -18.70 16.79 12.15
N GLU A 33 -18.68 17.67 13.14
CA GLU A 33 -17.52 17.91 14.00
C GLU A 33 -17.22 16.72 14.92
N GLU A 34 -18.24 16.01 15.41
CA GLU A 34 -18.11 14.77 16.18
C GLU A 34 -17.64 13.59 15.30
N GLU A 35 -18.18 13.46 14.07
CA GLU A 35 -17.71 12.48 13.08
C GLU A 35 -16.25 12.75 12.69
N GLU A 36 -15.86 14.01 12.45
CA GLU A 36 -14.47 14.40 12.13
C GLU A 36 -13.52 14.23 13.34
N ALA A 37 -13.99 14.40 14.57
CA ALA A 37 -13.18 14.24 15.79
C ALA A 37 -12.94 12.78 16.18
N GLU A 38 -13.91 11.88 15.94
CA GLU A 38 -13.75 10.44 16.16
C GLU A 38 -12.82 9.81 15.09
N GLU A 39 -12.79 10.40 13.89
CA GLU A 39 -11.96 9.98 12.76
C GLU A 39 -10.44 10.24 12.93
N GLY A 40 -10.06 11.04 13.94
CA GLY A 40 -8.68 11.48 14.17
C GLY A 40 -7.80 10.62 15.07
N SER A 41 -8.32 9.57 15.73
CA SER A 41 -7.53 8.78 16.71
C SER A 41 -7.57 7.25 16.56
N GLY A 42 -8.32 6.74 15.58
CA GLY A 42 -8.43 5.30 15.31
C GLY A 42 -7.30 4.76 14.44
N THR A 43 -6.86 3.53 14.69
CA THR A 43 -6.01 2.79 13.75
C THR A 43 -6.80 2.57 12.45
N LEU A 44 -6.25 2.99 11.31
CA LEU A 44 -6.88 2.77 10.01
C LEU A 44 -6.94 1.27 9.69
N LEU A 45 -8.13 0.77 9.34
CA LEU A 45 -8.35 -0.64 9.02
C LEU A 45 -8.11 -0.97 7.53
N PHE A 46 -7.90 0.06 6.69
CA PHE A 46 -7.64 -0.09 5.25
C PHE A 46 -8.73 -0.86 4.49
N GLU A 47 -9.99 -0.75 4.92
CA GLU A 47 -11.11 -1.47 4.32
C GLU A 47 -11.81 -0.65 3.24
N THR A 48 -11.80 0.68 3.39
CA THR A 48 -12.50 1.61 2.51
C THR A 48 -11.52 2.47 1.73
N LEU A 49 -11.95 3.02 0.59
CA LEU A 49 -11.13 3.92 -0.20
C LEU A 49 -10.68 5.16 0.62
N SER A 50 -11.54 5.67 1.51
CA SER A 50 -11.24 6.78 2.41
C SER A 50 -10.08 6.48 3.36
N ASP A 51 -9.99 5.27 3.92
CA ASP A 51 -8.88 4.89 4.80
C ASP A 51 -7.53 4.98 4.08
N TRP A 52 -7.51 4.54 2.82
CA TRP A 52 -6.32 4.60 1.98
C TRP A 52 -5.96 6.04 1.60
N GLU A 53 -6.95 6.91 1.40
CA GLU A 53 -6.73 8.33 1.09
C GLU A 53 -6.20 9.09 2.30
N LYS A 54 -6.76 8.85 3.49
CA LYS A 54 -6.28 9.44 4.75
C LYS A 54 -4.84 9.05 5.04
N GLU A 55 -4.49 7.77 4.88
CA GLU A 55 -3.11 7.34 5.07
C GLU A 55 -2.17 7.96 4.03
N LEU A 56 -2.61 8.09 2.78
CA LEU A 56 -1.82 8.75 1.74
C LEU A 56 -1.55 10.23 2.08
N GLN A 57 -2.56 10.92 2.62
CA GLN A 57 -2.44 12.29 3.11
C GLN A 57 -1.52 12.38 4.32
N ARG A 58 -1.65 11.46 5.29
CA ARG A 58 -0.79 11.39 6.48
C ARG A 58 0.69 11.20 6.11
N MET A 59 0.97 10.43 5.06
CA MET A 59 2.32 10.24 4.53
C MET A 59 2.87 11.44 3.74
N GLY A 60 2.05 12.46 3.44
CA GLY A 60 2.46 13.61 2.62
C GLY A 60 2.85 13.19 1.21
N ALA A 61 2.17 12.19 0.65
CA ALA A 61 2.57 11.57 -0.61
C ALA A 61 2.05 12.30 -1.85
N ASP A 62 2.49 13.55 -2.03
CA ASP A 62 2.09 14.39 -3.16
C ASP A 62 2.40 13.76 -4.53
N GLY A 63 1.45 13.85 -5.45
CA GLY A 63 1.58 13.25 -6.78
C GLY A 63 1.33 11.73 -6.82
N TRP A 64 0.83 11.13 -5.75
CA TRP A 64 0.25 9.78 -5.75
C TRP A 64 -1.26 9.88 -5.55
N ARG A 65 -1.97 8.82 -5.91
CA ARG A 65 -3.42 8.69 -5.71
C ARG A 65 -3.79 7.27 -5.28
N VAL A 66 -4.93 7.14 -4.63
CA VAL A 66 -5.58 5.84 -4.44
C VAL A 66 -6.25 5.43 -5.75
N SER A 67 -6.09 4.18 -6.15
CA SER A 67 -6.73 3.58 -7.31
C SER A 67 -7.64 2.42 -6.87
N PRO A 68 -8.92 2.41 -7.31
CA PRO A 68 -9.83 1.29 -7.11
C PRO A 68 -9.67 0.20 -8.19
N ALA A 69 -8.59 0.20 -8.97
CA ALA A 69 -8.41 -0.74 -10.07
C ALA A 69 -8.43 -2.22 -9.65
N ASN A 70 -8.23 -2.53 -8.37
CA ASN A 70 -8.33 -3.89 -7.81
C ASN A 70 -9.54 -4.12 -6.90
N GLU A 71 -10.54 -3.23 -6.88
CA GLU A 71 -11.61 -3.30 -5.88
C GLU A 71 -12.37 -4.63 -5.91
N ARG A 72 -12.50 -5.21 -7.11
CA ARG A 72 -13.13 -6.50 -7.38
C ARG A 72 -12.14 -7.67 -7.48
N PHE A 73 -10.86 -7.43 -7.23
CA PHE A 73 -9.76 -8.39 -7.40
C PHE A 73 -9.55 -8.92 -8.83
N ASP A 74 -10.09 -8.24 -9.84
CA ASP A 74 -9.94 -8.60 -11.27
C ASP A 74 -8.47 -8.51 -11.74
N MET A 75 -7.69 -7.62 -11.14
CA MET A 75 -6.26 -7.50 -11.44
C MET A 75 -5.46 -8.57 -10.71
N SER A 76 -5.56 -8.68 -9.39
CA SER A 76 -4.83 -9.71 -8.63
C SER A 76 -5.53 -10.01 -7.31
N THR A 77 -5.79 -11.30 -7.06
CA THR A 77 -6.39 -11.78 -5.81
C THR A 77 -5.43 -11.72 -4.62
N SER A 78 -4.13 -11.61 -4.88
CA SER A 78 -3.09 -11.48 -3.83
C SER A 78 -2.82 -10.03 -3.42
N LEU A 79 -3.42 -9.06 -4.10
CA LEU A 79 -3.27 -7.64 -3.79
C LEU A 79 -4.46 -7.11 -2.99
N PRO A 80 -4.28 -6.01 -2.23
CA PRO A 80 -5.39 -5.29 -1.61
C PRO A 80 -6.38 -4.72 -2.64
N LYS A 81 -7.58 -4.36 -2.20
CA LYS A 81 -8.64 -3.76 -3.04
C LYS A 81 -8.22 -2.43 -3.66
N TYR A 82 -7.47 -1.63 -2.91
CA TYR A 82 -7.01 -0.31 -3.33
C TYR A 82 -5.49 -0.28 -3.37
N LEU A 83 -4.94 0.50 -4.29
CA LEU A 83 -3.50 0.64 -4.45
C LEU A 83 -3.11 2.11 -4.55
N TRP A 84 -1.96 2.47 -4.01
CA TRP A 84 -1.34 3.76 -4.27
C TRP A 84 -0.50 3.72 -5.54
N VAL A 85 -0.90 4.55 -6.51
CA VAL A 85 -0.31 4.62 -7.85
C VAL A 85 0.08 6.08 -8.17
N PRO A 86 0.97 6.30 -9.15
CA PRO A 86 1.32 7.66 -9.56
C PRO A 86 0.09 8.44 -10.01
N GLY A 87 -0.06 9.68 -9.55
CA GLY A 87 -1.29 10.48 -9.71
C GLY A 87 -1.67 10.74 -11.17
N ARG A 88 -0.68 10.82 -12.06
CA ARG A 88 -0.88 11.03 -13.51
C ARG A 88 -1.14 9.74 -14.29
N PHE A 89 -1.06 8.58 -13.64
CA PHE A 89 -1.19 7.28 -14.29
C PHE A 89 -2.63 6.78 -14.11
N LEU A 90 -3.38 6.60 -15.20
CA LEU A 90 -4.82 6.33 -15.17
C LEU A 90 -5.13 4.83 -14.98
N ASP A 91 -6.34 4.53 -14.48
CA ASP A 91 -6.78 3.14 -14.27
C ASP A 91 -6.84 2.31 -15.56
N ASN A 92 -7.06 2.95 -16.70
CA ASN A 92 -7.00 2.27 -18.00
C ASN A 92 -5.58 1.95 -18.45
N GLU A 93 -4.60 2.80 -18.11
CA GLU A 93 -3.17 2.52 -18.38
C GLU A 93 -2.69 1.40 -17.47
N LEU A 94 -3.07 1.46 -16.20
CA LEU A 94 -2.94 0.38 -15.23
C LEU A 94 -3.41 -0.94 -15.84
N LYS A 95 -4.66 -1.01 -16.32
CA LYS A 95 -5.25 -2.22 -16.93
C LYS A 95 -4.42 -2.87 -18.03
N ARG A 96 -3.72 -2.06 -18.82
CA ARG A 96 -2.84 -2.57 -19.87
C ARG A 96 -1.49 -3.04 -19.34
N THR A 97 -0.99 -2.43 -18.27
CA THR A 97 0.32 -2.77 -17.72
C THR A 97 0.37 -4.04 -16.87
N PHE A 98 -0.71 -4.45 -16.18
CA PHE A 98 -0.60 -5.54 -15.19
C PHE A 98 -0.15 -6.86 -15.80
N VAL A 99 -0.55 -7.13 -17.04
CA VAL A 99 -0.22 -8.39 -17.73
C VAL A 99 1.29 -8.61 -17.87
N HIS A 100 2.08 -7.54 -17.76
CA HIS A 100 3.52 -7.59 -17.86
C HIS A 100 4.23 -7.97 -16.55
N PHE A 101 3.49 -8.11 -15.45
CA PHE A 101 4.05 -8.47 -14.14
C PHE A 101 3.53 -9.84 -13.70
N ASN A 102 4.39 -10.63 -13.06
CA ASN A 102 3.99 -11.90 -12.48
C ASN A 102 2.84 -11.70 -11.48
N GLU A 103 1.81 -12.55 -11.60
CA GLU A 103 0.56 -12.46 -10.84
C GLU A 103 -0.10 -11.07 -10.88
N ARG A 104 0.18 -10.31 -11.95
CA ARG A 104 -0.36 -8.99 -12.22
C ARG A 104 -0.03 -7.96 -11.12
N ARG A 105 1.05 -8.20 -10.37
CA ARG A 105 1.50 -7.34 -9.27
C ARG A 105 2.41 -6.22 -9.75
N ILE A 106 1.78 -5.13 -10.16
CA ILE A 106 2.45 -3.90 -10.57
C ILE A 106 3.27 -3.23 -9.44
N PRO A 107 4.16 -2.29 -9.79
CA PRO A 107 4.77 -1.36 -8.84
C PRO A 107 3.71 -0.53 -8.14
N ARG A 108 3.69 -0.63 -6.80
CA ARG A 108 2.83 0.15 -5.91
C ARG A 108 3.66 0.86 -4.87
N LEU A 109 3.22 2.03 -4.41
CA LEU A 109 3.88 2.72 -3.29
C LEU A 109 3.79 1.84 -2.04
N CYS A 110 4.92 1.66 -1.38
CA CYS A 110 4.96 1.09 -0.03
C CYS A 110 5.37 2.13 1.00
N TRP A 111 6.22 3.07 0.62
CA TRP A 111 6.69 4.12 1.51
C TRP A 111 7.22 5.31 0.73
N ARG A 112 7.18 6.50 1.36
CA ARG A 112 7.77 7.72 0.83
C ARG A 112 8.59 8.45 1.89
N HIS A 113 9.73 8.96 1.47
CA HIS A 113 10.57 9.86 2.27
C HIS A 113 10.10 11.32 2.14
N PRO A 114 10.17 12.13 3.21
CA PRO A 114 9.85 13.56 3.14
C PRO A 114 10.66 14.37 2.12
N SER A 115 11.85 13.91 1.71
CA SER A 115 12.63 14.56 0.63
C SER A 115 12.11 14.25 -0.78
N GLY A 116 11.03 13.48 -0.91
CA GLY A 116 10.41 13.14 -2.18
C GLY A 116 10.80 11.77 -2.74
N SER A 117 11.65 10.99 -2.07
CA SER A 117 11.99 9.61 -2.48
C SER A 117 10.82 8.65 -2.28
N SER A 118 10.66 7.67 -3.16
CA SER A 118 9.57 6.68 -3.09
C SER A 118 10.12 5.27 -3.20
N LEU A 119 9.63 4.40 -2.32
CA LEU A 119 9.89 2.96 -2.32
C LEU A 119 8.67 2.25 -2.89
N LEU A 120 8.89 1.50 -3.97
CA LEU A 120 7.86 0.74 -4.64
C LEU A 120 8.10 -0.76 -4.48
N ARG A 121 7.03 -1.54 -4.46
CA ARG A 121 7.09 -3.00 -4.47
C ARG A 121 6.35 -3.55 -5.68
N SER A 122 6.97 -4.49 -6.38
CA SER A 122 6.40 -5.15 -7.57
C SER A 122 6.78 -6.63 -7.62
N ALA A 123 6.09 -7.39 -8.46
CA ALA A 123 6.61 -8.68 -8.90
C ALA A 123 7.64 -8.49 -10.02
N SER A 124 8.38 -9.57 -10.33
CA SER A 124 9.19 -9.62 -11.54
C SER A 124 8.34 -9.49 -12.81
N PHE A 125 8.99 -9.19 -13.94
CA PHE A 125 8.29 -9.17 -15.22
C PHE A 125 7.83 -10.58 -15.59
N HIS A 126 6.67 -10.66 -16.24
CA HIS A 126 6.16 -11.91 -16.79
C HIS A 126 7.05 -12.35 -17.97
N PRO A 127 7.43 -13.63 -18.09
CA PRO A 127 8.37 -14.09 -19.12
C PRO A 127 7.90 -13.79 -20.55
N ASP A 128 6.59 -13.84 -20.80
CA ASP A 128 6.00 -13.54 -22.12
C ASP A 128 5.80 -12.02 -22.39
N SER A 129 6.38 -11.17 -21.54
CA SER A 129 6.33 -9.72 -21.72
C SER A 129 7.26 -9.31 -22.85
N ASP A 130 6.68 -9.05 -24.01
CA ASP A 130 7.40 -8.49 -25.15
C ASP A 130 7.72 -6.99 -24.93
N PRO A 131 9.01 -6.60 -24.90
CA PRO A 131 9.45 -5.22 -24.71
C PRO A 131 9.10 -4.27 -25.85
N GLU A 132 8.76 -4.78 -27.04
CA GLU A 132 8.40 -3.95 -28.19
C GLU A 132 6.91 -3.54 -28.22
N LYS A 133 6.09 -4.09 -27.31
CA LYS A 133 4.67 -3.74 -27.22
C LYS A 133 4.47 -2.26 -26.85
N GLU A 134 3.46 -1.63 -27.44
CA GLU A 134 3.09 -0.23 -27.15
C GLU A 134 2.87 0.03 -25.65
N ASP A 135 2.33 -0.98 -24.94
CA ASP A 135 2.07 -0.93 -23.51
C ASP A 135 3.36 -0.87 -22.66
N MET A 136 4.52 -1.26 -23.20
CA MET A 136 5.79 -1.21 -22.49
C MET A 136 6.23 0.23 -22.16
N ARG A 137 5.83 1.23 -22.97
CA ARG A 137 6.01 2.66 -22.63
C ARG A 137 5.22 3.04 -21.37
N SER A 138 4.04 2.45 -21.19
CA SER A 138 3.22 2.66 -19.99
C SER A 138 3.84 1.95 -18.79
N VAL A 139 4.41 0.75 -18.99
CA VAL A 139 5.18 0.03 -17.96
C VAL A 139 6.39 0.85 -17.50
N GLU A 140 7.17 1.40 -18.42
CA GLU A 140 8.31 2.26 -18.09
C GLU A 140 7.87 3.51 -17.30
N ARG A 141 6.80 4.18 -17.74
CA ARG A 141 6.24 5.33 -17.01
C ARG A 141 5.76 4.96 -15.61
N LEU A 142 5.16 3.78 -15.44
CA LEU A 142 4.72 3.26 -14.15
C LEU A 142 5.91 2.97 -13.23
N MET A 143 6.98 2.37 -13.76
CA MET A 143 8.22 2.11 -13.03
C MET A 143 8.88 3.42 -12.59
N LEU A 144 8.92 4.43 -13.45
CA LEU A 144 9.47 5.74 -13.11
C LEU A 144 8.61 6.51 -12.12
N ALA A 145 7.29 6.29 -12.09
CA ALA A 145 6.36 6.93 -11.16
C ALA A 145 6.45 8.47 -11.10
N GLY A 146 6.85 9.11 -12.20
CA GLY A 146 7.04 10.56 -12.28
C GLY A 146 8.45 11.04 -11.87
N HIS A 147 9.37 10.13 -11.59
CA HIS A 147 10.77 10.42 -11.32
C HIS A 147 11.64 10.30 -12.59
N SER A 148 12.80 10.94 -12.58
CA SER A 148 13.75 10.91 -13.70
C SER A 148 14.54 9.60 -13.79
N GLN A 149 14.67 8.88 -12.67
CA GLN A 149 15.44 7.64 -12.55
C GLN A 149 14.77 6.69 -11.57
N CYS A 150 14.95 5.38 -11.79
CA CYS A 150 14.55 4.33 -10.86
C CYS A 150 15.70 3.32 -10.68
N ILE A 151 15.88 2.84 -9.44
CA ILE A 151 16.77 1.72 -9.15
C ILE A 151 15.90 0.49 -8.93
N VAL A 152 16.16 -0.56 -9.70
CA VAL A 152 15.47 -1.84 -9.55
C VAL A 152 16.38 -2.79 -8.76
N VAL A 153 15.87 -3.31 -7.66
CA VAL A 153 16.53 -4.32 -6.83
C VAL A 153 15.75 -5.61 -6.96
N ASP A 154 16.40 -6.64 -7.50
CA ASP A 154 15.84 -7.98 -7.56
C ASP A 154 16.20 -8.74 -6.29
N VAL A 155 15.20 -8.91 -5.42
CA VAL A 155 15.40 -9.59 -4.14
C VAL A 155 15.64 -11.08 -4.34
N ALA A 156 15.16 -11.66 -5.45
CA ALA A 156 15.26 -13.09 -5.68
C ALA A 156 16.68 -13.54 -6.05
N SER A 157 17.51 -12.63 -6.59
CA SER A 157 18.92 -12.92 -6.84
C SER A 157 19.79 -12.72 -5.60
N ASP A 158 19.40 -11.77 -4.75
CA ASP A 158 20.27 -11.25 -3.69
C ASP A 158 19.96 -11.84 -2.31
N LEU A 159 18.72 -12.30 -2.08
CA LEU A 159 18.30 -12.90 -0.80
C LEU A 159 18.07 -14.41 -0.91
N PRO A 160 18.23 -15.13 0.22
CA PRO A 160 18.00 -16.58 0.25
C PRO A 160 16.54 -16.92 -0.06
N ASN A 161 16.35 -18.02 -0.80
CA ASN A 161 15.03 -18.54 -1.14
C ASN A 161 14.35 -19.23 0.07
N LEU A 162 13.04 -19.52 -0.05
CA LEU A 162 12.28 -20.11 1.06
C LEU A 162 12.86 -21.44 1.56
N PRO A 163 13.26 -22.40 0.70
CA PRO A 163 13.96 -23.61 1.14
C PRO A 163 15.23 -23.34 1.95
N GLU A 164 16.05 -22.39 1.52
CA GLU A 164 17.27 -22.01 2.23
C GLU A 164 16.96 -21.41 3.62
N ILE A 165 15.93 -20.57 3.70
CA ILE A 165 15.44 -20.00 4.97
C ILE A 165 14.96 -21.12 5.90
N GLN A 166 14.13 -22.05 5.39
CA GLN A 166 13.61 -23.18 6.16
C GLN A 166 14.72 -24.09 6.67
N GLN A 167 15.69 -24.41 5.80
CA GLN A 167 16.84 -25.22 6.17
C GLN A 167 17.72 -24.52 7.21
N SER A 168 17.91 -23.20 7.07
CA SER A 168 18.65 -22.41 8.06
C SER A 168 17.95 -22.39 9.42
N TYR A 169 16.62 -22.24 9.44
CA TYR A 169 15.82 -22.31 10.66
C TYR A 169 15.93 -23.69 11.33
N ALA A 170 15.81 -24.78 10.57
CA ALA A 170 15.95 -26.13 11.12
C ALA A 170 17.32 -26.36 11.77
N ARG A 171 18.40 -25.89 11.12
CA ARG A 171 19.76 -25.94 11.69
C ARG A 171 19.89 -25.15 12.99
N LEU A 172 19.35 -23.94 13.04
CA LEU A 172 19.32 -23.16 14.28
C LEU A 172 18.58 -23.94 15.37
N TRP A 173 17.39 -24.43 15.08
CA TRP A 173 16.55 -25.12 16.04
C TRP A 173 17.28 -26.31 16.68
N THR A 174 17.97 -27.13 15.87
CA THR A 174 18.83 -28.22 16.35
C THR A 174 19.96 -27.72 17.26
N LEU A 175 20.61 -26.60 16.90
CA LEU A 175 21.67 -26.02 17.72
C LEU A 175 21.15 -25.47 19.06
N CYS A 176 19.97 -24.86 19.08
CA CYS A 176 19.37 -24.30 20.30
C CYS A 176 18.85 -25.38 21.24
N LEU A 177 18.21 -26.44 20.72
CA LEU A 177 17.68 -27.54 21.53
C LEU A 177 18.73 -28.59 21.91
N GLY A 178 19.80 -28.73 21.13
CA GLY A 178 20.90 -29.66 21.40
C GLY A 178 21.89 -29.20 22.49
N LEU A 179 21.65 -28.05 23.12
CA LEU A 179 22.55 -27.45 24.10
C LEU A 179 21.95 -27.39 25.51
N ALA A 180 21.71 -28.56 26.09
CA ALA A 180 21.69 -28.74 27.54
C ALA A 180 23.14 -29.02 28.02
N GLY A 181 23.99 -27.99 28.08
CA GLY A 181 25.33 -28.12 28.65
C GLY A 181 26.39 -27.22 28.02
N GLU A 182 26.79 -26.19 28.75
CA GLU A 182 28.06 -25.44 28.62
C GLU A 182 28.37 -24.60 27.37
N ARG A 183 27.71 -24.77 26.21
CA ARG A 183 28.12 -24.07 24.96
C ARG A 183 27.26 -22.88 24.53
N ARG A 184 26.73 -22.08 25.46
CA ARG A 184 25.97 -20.86 25.09
C ARG A 184 26.82 -19.83 24.33
N SER A 185 28.10 -19.69 24.67
CA SER A 185 29.00 -18.71 24.02
C SER A 185 29.49 -19.14 22.63
N ILE A 186 29.66 -20.44 22.36
CA ILE A 186 30.05 -20.96 21.04
C ILE A 186 28.90 -20.82 20.03
N CYS A 187 27.65 -20.96 20.49
CA CYS A 187 26.48 -20.87 19.64
C CYS A 187 26.31 -19.45 19.05
N ILE A 188 26.55 -18.41 19.86
CA ILE A 188 26.52 -17.01 19.41
C ILE A 188 27.60 -16.75 18.34
N ILE A 189 28.83 -17.24 18.53
CA ILE A 189 29.92 -17.06 17.55
C ILE A 189 29.61 -17.78 16.22
N LEU A 190 29.03 -18.98 16.26
CA LEU A 190 28.64 -19.70 15.04
C LEU A 190 27.49 -19.01 14.29
N LEU A 191 26.54 -18.40 15.00
CA LEU A 191 25.44 -17.64 14.39
C LEU A 191 25.92 -16.37 13.66
N LEU A 192 26.94 -15.70 14.21
CA LEU A 192 27.59 -14.56 13.57
C LEU A 192 28.40 -14.99 12.33
N SER A 193 29.17 -16.10 12.45
CA SER A 193 30.05 -16.56 11.36
C SER A 193 29.34 -17.24 10.18
N ARG A 194 28.10 -17.73 10.37
CA ARG A 194 27.33 -18.46 9.34
C ARG A 194 26.23 -17.61 8.69
N GLY A 195 26.34 -16.29 8.79
CA GLY A 195 25.53 -15.38 8.01
C GLY A 195 24.12 -15.14 8.54
N TRP A 196 23.77 -15.57 9.76
CA TRP A 196 22.42 -15.35 10.30
C TRP A 196 22.23 -13.91 10.77
N MET A 197 23.24 -13.34 11.45
CA MET A 197 23.27 -11.89 11.65
C MET A 197 23.48 -11.14 10.34
N THR A 198 24.21 -11.69 9.37
CA THR A 198 24.38 -11.07 8.05
C THR A 198 23.08 -11.05 7.24
N ILE A 199 22.19 -12.04 7.34
CA ILE A 199 20.86 -11.98 6.70
C ILE A 199 19.97 -10.93 7.37
N CYS A 200 19.99 -10.86 8.70
CA CYS A 200 19.29 -9.79 9.42
C CYS A 200 19.91 -8.41 9.18
N LEU A 201 21.23 -8.32 9.09
CA LEU A 201 21.96 -7.07 8.91
C LEU A 201 21.99 -6.65 7.45
N GLU A 202 22.16 -7.49 6.43
CA GLU A 202 22.01 -7.12 5.01
C GLU A 202 20.59 -6.64 4.71
N GLY A 203 19.57 -7.19 5.37
CA GLY A 203 18.23 -6.62 5.37
C GLY A 203 18.13 -5.19 5.93
N PHE A 204 19.09 -4.76 6.76
CA PHE A 204 19.16 -3.45 7.43
C PHE A 204 20.34 -2.54 6.96
N ASP A 205 21.45 -3.07 6.44
CA ASP A 205 22.71 -2.40 6.06
C ASP A 205 22.69 -1.99 4.59
N CYS A 206 22.01 -2.77 3.74
CA CYS A 206 21.55 -2.29 2.42
C CYS A 206 20.67 -1.03 2.58
N ALA A 207 20.16 -0.76 3.78
CA ALA A 207 19.22 0.29 4.08
C ALA A 207 19.81 1.55 4.75
N PHE A 208 21.14 1.75 4.86
CA PHE A 208 21.66 2.94 5.60
C PHE A 208 22.48 3.98 4.81
N PRO A 209 23.43 3.65 3.90
CA PRO A 209 24.23 4.71 3.26
C PRO A 209 23.63 5.26 1.95
N ALA A 210 22.70 4.56 1.30
CA ALA A 210 22.22 4.92 -0.05
C ALA A 210 20.96 5.81 -0.08
N TRP A 211 20.33 6.10 1.05
CA TRP A 211 19.02 6.78 1.09
C TRP A 211 19.07 8.28 0.78
N GLN A 212 20.27 8.82 0.50
CA GLN A 212 20.39 10.25 0.24
C GLN A 212 19.91 10.69 -1.14
N LYS A 213 19.73 9.80 -2.15
CA LYS A 213 19.35 10.24 -3.52
C LYS A 213 18.52 9.27 -4.39
N TYR A 214 18.08 8.10 -3.91
CA TYR A 214 17.56 7.06 -4.81
C TYR A 214 16.13 6.59 -4.53
N TYR A 215 15.45 6.22 -5.63
CA TYR A 215 14.14 5.58 -5.69
C TYR A 215 14.34 4.09 -5.93
N ILE A 216 13.78 3.22 -5.07
CA ILE A 216 14.03 1.77 -5.10
C ILE A 216 12.74 1.03 -5.44
N ILE A 217 12.81 0.14 -6.43
CA ILE A 217 11.75 -0.82 -6.75
C ILE A 217 12.24 -2.19 -6.31
N ILE A 218 11.56 -2.75 -5.31
CA ILE A 218 11.82 -4.09 -4.81
C ILE A 218 11.00 -5.08 -5.63
N LYS A 219 11.68 -5.98 -6.36
CA LYS A 219 11.06 -7.08 -7.09
C LYS A 219 11.14 -8.37 -6.27
N GLN A 220 10.00 -9.05 -6.12
CA GLN A 220 9.92 -10.36 -5.49
C GLN A 220 9.47 -11.40 -6.53
N ARG A 221 10.26 -12.46 -6.73
CA ARG A 221 9.89 -13.66 -7.49
C ARG A 221 8.92 -14.49 -6.65
N LEU A 222 7.83 -14.98 -7.24
CA LEU A 222 7.03 -16.04 -6.64
C LEU A 222 7.46 -17.35 -7.30
N ASP A 223 7.88 -18.31 -6.49
CA ASP A 223 8.16 -19.65 -6.99
C ASP A 223 6.83 -20.41 -7.13
N ASP A 224 6.50 -20.79 -8.36
CA ASP A 224 5.36 -21.65 -8.67
C ASP A 224 5.64 -23.07 -8.17
N HIS A 225 5.38 -23.32 -6.88
CA HIS A 225 5.39 -24.66 -6.30
C HIS A 225 3.97 -25.20 -6.13
N LEU A 226 3.25 -25.37 -7.22
CA LEU A 226 2.10 -26.27 -7.29
C LEU A 226 2.00 -26.90 -8.69
N SER A 227 2.77 -27.96 -8.93
CA SER A 227 2.46 -29.01 -9.91
C SER A 227 3.37 -30.21 -9.68
N GLY A 228 2.81 -31.27 -9.10
CA GLY A 228 3.52 -32.52 -8.84
C GLY A 228 2.64 -33.54 -8.15
N GLY A 229 1.39 -33.70 -8.62
CA GLY A 229 0.58 -34.86 -8.30
C GLY A 229 0.91 -35.99 -9.26
N LEU A 230 1.27 -37.15 -8.69
CA LEU A 230 1.02 -38.47 -9.25
C LEU A 230 0.25 -39.26 -8.18
#